data_AF-A0A2A5RNQ7-F1
#
_entry.id   AF-A0A2A5RNQ7-F1
#
_cell.length_a   1.000
_cell.length_b   1.000
_cell.length_c   1.000
_cell.angle_alpha   90.00
_cell.angle_beta   90.00
_cell.angle_gamma   90.00
#
_symmetry.space_group_name_H-M   'P 1'
#
loop_
_entity.id
_entity.type
_entity.pdbx_description
1 polymer ?
#
loop_
_entity_poly.entity_id
_entity_poly.type
_entity_poly.pdbx_seq_one_letter_code
_entity_poly.pdbx_strand_id
1 'polypeptide(L)' 'MTFTNKNKSFEYNLVLNTANNTFEAYLTDNFNISGYGATIEEAVQNLEKIV' A
#
# COMPACT_ATOMS: atom_id res chain seq x y z
N MET A 1 -11.35 -5.61 -2.99
CA MET A 1 -11.19 -5.00 -4.32
C MET A 1 -9.75 -4.54 -4.39
N THR A 2 -8.92 -5.21 -5.20
CA THR A 2 -7.47 -4.99 -5.24
C THR A 2 -7.15 -4.11 -6.43
N PHE A 3 -6.43 -3.02 -6.20
CA PHE A 3 -5.99 -2.09 -7.23
C PHE A 3 -4.46 -2.15 -7.34
N THR A 4 -3.95 -2.38 -8.55
CA THR A 4 -2.51 -2.37 -8.86
C THR A 4 -2.19 -1.11 -9.65
N ASN A 5 -1.33 -0.24 -9.12
CA ASN A 5 -0.95 1.00 -9.78
C ASN A 5 0.52 0.92 -10.23
N LYS A 6 0.76 0.89 -11.53
CA LYS A 6 2.08 0.74 -12.18
C LYS A 6 2.87 2.05 -12.37
N ASN A 7 2.40 3.19 -11.82
CA ASN A 7 3.04 4.50 -12.09
C ASN A 7 4.25 4.84 -11.21
N LYS A 8 4.61 3.98 -10.26
CA LYS A 8 5.76 4.13 -9.35
C LYS A 8 6.62 2.89 -9.49
N SER A 9 7.94 3.00 -9.30
CA SER A 9 8.97 2.01 -9.65
C SER A 9 8.86 0.61 -9.00
N PHE A 10 7.71 0.25 -8.46
CA PHE A 10 7.40 -1.02 -7.81
C PHE A 10 5.90 -1.34 -7.94
N GLU A 11 5.57 -2.63 -8.05
CA GLU A 11 4.18 -3.09 -8.01
C GLU A 11 3.73 -3.30 -6.57
N TYR A 12 2.55 -2.80 -6.25
CA TYR A 12 1.96 -2.93 -4.91
C TYR A 12 0.48 -3.28 -4.99
N ASN A 13 -0.02 -3.87 -3.90
CA ASN A 13 -1.43 -4.15 -3.66
C ASN A 13 -1.95 -3.24 -2.56
N LEU A 14 -3.24 -2.95 -2.62
CA LEU A 14 -3.96 -2.15 -1.63
C LEU A 14 -5.05 -2.96 -0.98
N VAL A 15 -5.13 -2.87 0.35
CA VAL A 15 -6.19 -3.45 1.17
C VAL A 15 -6.71 -2.39 2.13
N LEU A 16 -8.03 -2.35 2.30
CA LEU A 16 -8.68 -1.57 3.36
C LEU A 16 -8.84 -2.46 4.58
N ASN A 17 -8.16 -2.13 5.67
CA ASN A 17 -8.38 -2.74 6.97
C ASN A 17 -9.60 -2.08 7.62
N THR A 18 -10.74 -2.77 7.56
CA THR A 18 -12.02 -2.27 8.09
C THR A 18 -12.09 -2.23 9.61
N ALA A 19 -11.20 -2.94 10.32
CA ALA A 19 -11.15 -2.91 11.78
C ALA A 19 -10.56 -1.59 12.30
N ASN A 20 -9.57 -1.06 11.59
CA ASN A 20 -8.86 0.17 11.97
C ASN A 20 -9.19 1.35 11.05
N ASN A 21 -10.05 1.14 10.04
CA ASN A 21 -10.39 2.09 8.99
C ASN A 21 -9.14 2.71 8.32
N THR A 22 -8.14 1.86 8.06
CA THR A 22 -6.84 2.26 7.49
C THR A 22 -6.57 1.52 6.19
N PHE A 23 -5.88 2.19 5.28
CA PHE A 23 -5.37 1.58 4.07
C PHE A 23 -3.98 1.01 4.32
N GLU A 24 -3.76 -0.18 3.80
CA GLU A 24 -2.49 -0.89 3.80
C GLU A 24 -2.08 -1.09 2.34
N ALA A 25 -0.92 -0.54 1.98
CA ALA A 25 -0.26 -0.77 0.70
C ALA A 25 0.93 -1.69 0.95
N TYR A 26 1.06 -2.79 0.23
CA TYR A 26 2.21 -3.70 0.37
C TYR A 26 2.75 -4.12 -0.99
N LEU A 27 4.05 -4.40 -1.06
CA LEU A 27 4.67 -4.86 -2.30
C LEU A 27 4.07 -6.18 -2.76
N THR A 28 3.85 -6.29 -4.07
CA THR A 28 3.38 -7.54 -4.69
C THR A 28 4.40 -8.67 -4.50
N ASP A 29 5.69 -8.36 -4.58
CA ASP A 29 6.78 -9.34 -4.46
C ASP A 29 7.19 -9.63 -2.99
N ASN A 30 6.83 -8.75 -2.04
CA ASN A 30 7.22 -8.91 -0.65
C ASN A 30 6.18 -8.31 0.32
N PHE A 31 5.29 -9.16 0.81
CA PHE A 31 4.22 -8.80 1.75
C PHE A 31 4.71 -8.31 3.12
N ASN A 32 6.00 -8.47 3.46
CA ASN A 32 6.57 -7.92 4.70
C ASN A 32 6.89 -6.43 4.59
N ILE A 33 6.89 -5.88 3.38
CA ILE A 33 7.11 -4.46 3.15
C ILE A 33 5.76 -3.82 2.88
N SER A 34 5.25 -3.11 3.88
CA SER A 34 3.96 -2.43 3.84
C SER A 34 4.03 -1.00 4.38
N GLY A 35 3.24 -0.12 3.76
CA GLY A 35 2.95 1.23 4.21
C GLY A 35 1.48 1.34 4.62
N TYR A 36 1.24 2.03 5.73
CA TYR A 36 -0.11 2.26 6.26
C TYR A 36 -0.49 3.74 6.12
N GLY A 37 -1.77 4.04 5.98
CA GLY A 37 -2.26 5.41 5.93
C GLY A 37 -3.78 5.52 6.10
N ALA A 38 -4.27 6.73 6.40
CA ALA A 38 -5.71 6.99 6.47
C ALA A 38 -6.35 7.05 5.08
N THR A 39 -5.55 7.27 4.03
CA THR A 39 -5.96 7.24 2.63
C THR A 39 -5.06 6.31 1.81
N ILE A 40 -5.51 5.94 0.62
CA ILE A 40 -4.69 5.18 -0.35
C ILE A 40 -3.39 5.93 -0.65
N GLU A 41 -3.45 7.25 -0.87
CA GLU A 41 -2.26 8.05 -1.21
C GLU A 41 -1.23 8.05 -0.07
N GLU A 42 -1.68 8.15 1.17
CA GLU A 42 -0.81 8.12 2.34
C GLU A 42 -0.16 6.75 2.52
N ALA A 43 -0.93 5.67 2.39
CA ALA A 43 -0.40 4.30 2.47
C ALA A 43 0.67 4.04 1.40
N VAL A 44 0.43 4.51 0.17
CA VAL A 44 1.38 4.39 -0.94
C VAL A 44 2.62 5.26 -0.74
N GLN A 45 2.47 6.51 -0.30
CA GLN A 45 3.61 7.38 0.01
C GLN A 45 4.47 6.82 1.15
N ASN A 46 3.85 6.19 2.14
CA ASN A 46 4.59 5.54 3.22
C ASN A 46 5.30 4.28 2.73
N LEU A 47 4.68 3.50 1.83
CA LEU A 47 5.33 2.37 1.17
C LEU A 47 6.54 2.84 0.33
N GLU A 48 6.40 3.93 -0.43
CA GLU A 48 7.48 4.55 -1.22
C GLU A 48 8.70 5.00 -0.40
N LYS A 49 8.51 5.37 0.87
CA LYS A 49 9.62 5.78 1.74
C LYS A 49 10.41 4.59 2.27
N ILE A 50 9.83 3.38 2.20
CA ILE A 50 10.44 2.15 2.72
C ILE A 50 11.25 1.44 1.63
N VAL A 51 10.84 1.58 0.36
CA VAL A 51 11.44 0.93 -0.82
C VAL A 51 12.42 1.83 -1.56
#